data_AF-A0A060UQ94-F1
#
_entry.id   AF-A0A060UQ94-F1
#
_cell.length_a   1.000
_cell.length_b   1.000
_cell.length_c   1.000
_cell.angle_alpha   90.00
_cell.angle_beta   90.00
_cell.angle_gamma   90.00
#
_symmetry.space_group_name_H-M   'P 1'
#
loop_
_entity.id
_entity.type
_entity.pdbx_description
1 polymer ?
#
loop_
_entity_poly.entity_id
_entity_poly.type
_entity_poly.pdbx_seq_one_letter_code
_entity_poly.pdbx_strand_id
1 'polypeptide(L)'
;MSADSNLKAGTKVRWLSKSSGYEVENRGEIICIVPAGRQPFVLKENDQKNYTLPDGQKIPYARTRYGGGMPRCAVSYIVRVPNPKTPHAAETYYWPRVSALQIDDGASGPVNLVAMTKN
;
A
#
# COMPACT_ATOMS: atom_id res chain seq x y z
N MET A 1 -15.85 9.77 13.67
CA MET A 1 -14.59 10.40 13.23
C MET A 1 -14.43 10.09 11.76
N SER A 2 -14.54 11.13 10.94
CA SER A 2 -14.78 11.07 9.51
C SER A 2 -13.62 10.43 8.77
N ALA A 3 -13.85 9.27 8.15
CA ALA A 3 -12.94 8.74 7.16
C ALA A 3 -12.95 9.71 5.97
N ASP A 4 -11.79 10.28 5.66
CA ASP A 4 -11.56 11.21 4.55
C ASP A 4 -12.26 10.75 3.28
N SER A 5 -13.32 11.48 2.90
CA SER A 5 -14.11 11.29 1.69
C SER A 5 -13.32 11.50 0.38
N ASN A 6 -12.01 11.74 0.47
CA ASN A 6 -11.10 12.04 -0.64
C ASN A 6 -10.15 10.87 -1.00
N LEU A 7 -10.15 9.78 -0.25
CA LEU A 7 -9.31 8.61 -0.54
C LEU A 7 -10.03 7.65 -1.51
N LYS A 8 -9.74 7.81 -2.81
CA LYS A 8 -10.26 6.99 -3.91
C LYS A 8 -9.12 6.30 -4.67
N ALA A 9 -9.46 5.35 -5.54
CA ALA A 9 -8.49 4.82 -6.50
C ALA A 9 -7.92 5.97 -7.36
N GLY A 10 -6.61 5.96 -7.58
CA GLY A 10 -5.84 7.05 -8.22
C GLY A 10 -5.30 8.10 -7.26
N THR A 11 -5.72 8.12 -5.99
CA THR A 11 -5.19 9.10 -5.02
C THR A 11 -3.76 8.75 -4.63
N LYS A 12 -2.85 9.72 -4.75
CA LYS A 12 -1.48 9.62 -4.23
C LYS A 12 -1.50 9.77 -2.71
N VAL A 13 -0.81 8.87 -2.03
CA VAL A 13 -0.78 8.82 -0.57
C VAL A 13 0.63 8.56 -0.07
N ARG A 14 0.87 8.99 1.16
CA ARG A 14 2.09 8.68 1.92
C ARG A 14 1.75 8.05 3.27
N TRP A 15 2.66 7.25 3.79
CA TRP A 15 2.57 6.68 5.14
C TRP A 15 3.95 6.32 5.69
N LEU A 16 4.06 6.31 7.01
CA LEU A 16 5.23 5.80 7.71
C LEU A 16 5.09 4.30 7.95
N SER A 17 6.15 3.54 7.66
CA SER A 17 6.28 2.14 8.04
C SER A 17 7.54 1.94 8.87
N LYS A 18 7.51 0.97 9.79
CA LYS A 18 8.70 0.55 10.53
C LYS A 18 9.33 -0.65 9.85
N SER A 19 10.59 -0.54 9.48
CA SER A 19 11.37 -1.64 8.93
C SER A 19 12.74 -1.67 9.61
N SER A 20 13.09 -2.80 10.23
CA SER A 20 14.39 -3.02 10.86
C SER A 20 14.81 -1.93 11.86
N GLY A 21 13.86 -1.40 12.63
CA GLY A 21 14.10 -0.34 13.63
C GLY A 21 14.08 1.09 13.08
N TYR A 22 13.97 1.29 11.78
CA TYR A 22 13.88 2.61 11.15
C TYR A 22 12.46 2.92 10.69
N GLU A 23 12.07 4.19 10.84
CA GLU A 23 10.86 4.72 10.22
C GLU A 23 11.16 5.12 8.78
N VAL A 24 10.38 4.58 7.85
CA VAL A 24 10.49 4.81 6.41
C VAL A 24 9.21 5.47 5.94
N GLU A 25 9.33 6.67 5.36
CA GLU A 25 8.24 7.27 4.61
C GLU A 25 8.10 6.55 3.27
N ASN A 26 6.90 6.03 3.00
CA ASN A 26 6.53 5.40 1.75
C ASN A 26 5.55 6.31 1.02
N ARG A 27 5.66 6.37 -0.31
CA ARG A 27 4.75 7.09 -1.18
C ARG A 27 4.25 6.16 -2.26
N GLY A 28 2.98 6.27 -2.61
CA GLY A 28 2.37 5.43 -3.62
C GLY A 28 0.99 5.91 -4.02
N GLU A 29 0.31 5.09 -4.80
CA GLU A 29 -1.00 5.37 -5.36
C GLU A 29 -2.00 4.31 -4.90
N ILE A 30 -3.16 4.73 -4.41
CA ILE A 30 -4.26 3.80 -4.12
C ILE A 30 -4.75 3.21 -5.43
N ILE A 31 -4.67 1.89 -5.58
CA ILE A 31 -5.24 1.19 -6.73
C ILE A 31 -6.56 0.50 -6.39
N CYS A 32 -6.78 0.16 -5.12
CA CYS A 32 -7.99 -0.52 -4.70
C CYS A 32 -8.38 -0.17 -3.26
N ILE A 33 -9.69 -0.09 -3.02
CA ILE A 33 -10.29 0.10 -1.70
C ILE A 33 -10.86 -1.24 -1.25
N VAL A 34 -10.53 -1.66 -0.04
CA VAL A 34 -10.90 -2.94 0.55
C VAL A 34 -11.85 -2.65 1.72
N PRO A 35 -13.16 -2.97 1.58
CA PRO A 35 -14.12 -2.75 2.65
C PRO A 35 -13.77 -3.53 3.93
N ALA A 36 -14.26 -3.03 5.06
CA ALA A 36 -14.19 -3.76 6.32
C ALA A 36 -14.86 -5.14 6.18
N GLY A 37 -14.29 -6.15 6.83
CA GLY A 37 -14.76 -7.54 6.77
C GLY A 37 -14.44 -8.27 5.46
N ARG A 38 -13.79 -7.60 4.49
CA ARG A 38 -13.31 -8.23 3.26
C ARG A 38 -11.81 -8.44 3.31
N GLN A 39 -11.39 -9.55 2.70
CA GLN A 39 -10.00 -9.74 2.34
C GLN A 39 -9.72 -9.04 1.00
N PRO A 40 -8.52 -8.47 0.84
CA PRO A 40 -8.12 -7.77 -0.38
C PRO A 40 -7.81 -8.72 -1.54
N PHE A 41 -7.63 -10.00 -1.25
CA PHE A 41 -7.19 -10.99 -2.22
C PHE A 41 -7.96 -12.29 -2.10
N VAL A 42 -8.32 -12.88 -3.24
CA VAL A 42 -8.71 -14.29 -3.33
C VAL A 42 -7.60 -15.00 -4.08
N LEU A 43 -6.93 -15.95 -3.42
CA LEU A 43 -6.12 -16.93 -4.12
C LEU A 43 -7.11 -17.82 -4.88
N LYS A 44 -7.07 -17.79 -6.21
CA LYS A 44 -7.75 -18.84 -6.99
C LYS A 44 -6.91 -20.10 -6.86
N GLU A 45 -7.55 -21.26 -6.66
CA GLU A 45 -6.88 -22.56 -6.49
C GLU A 45 -5.77 -22.82 -7.53
N ASN A 46 -5.96 -22.32 -8.77
CA ASN A 46 -5.05 -22.53 -9.89
C ASN A 46 -4.09 -21.36 -10.18
N ASP A 47 -4.13 -20.25 -9.43
CA ASP A 47 -3.27 -19.07 -9.66
C ASP A 47 -2.58 -18.65 -8.35
N GLN A 48 -1.72 -19.54 -7.83
CA GLN A 48 -0.93 -19.29 -6.62
C GLN A 48 0.11 -18.15 -6.79
N LYS A 49 0.31 -17.65 -8.01
CA LYS A 49 1.30 -16.62 -8.34
C LYS A 49 0.71 -15.21 -8.29
N ASN A 50 -0.60 -15.06 -8.42
CA ASN A 50 -1.26 -13.77 -8.50
C ASN A 50 -2.47 -13.67 -7.58
N TYR A 51 -2.65 -12.50 -7.00
CA TYR A 51 -3.89 -12.10 -6.37
C TYR A 51 -4.79 -11.41 -7.37
N THR A 52 -6.08 -11.70 -7.30
CA THR A 52 -7.10 -10.92 -8.00
C THR A 52 -7.69 -9.90 -7.04
N LEU A 53 -7.57 -8.62 -7.38
CA LEU A 53 -8.19 -7.51 -6.67
C LEU A 53 -9.72 -7.50 -6.93
N PRO A 54 -10.51 -6.83 -6.08
CA PRO A 54 -11.95 -6.67 -6.26
C PRO A 54 -12.41 -6.16 -7.63
N ASP A 55 -11.59 -5.36 -8.31
CA ASP A 55 -11.84 -4.85 -9.66
C ASP A 55 -11.41 -5.80 -10.80
N GLY A 56 -10.90 -6.99 -10.46
CA GLY A 56 -10.41 -7.99 -11.40
C GLY A 56 -8.94 -7.83 -11.80
N GLN A 57 -8.26 -6.76 -11.38
CA GLN A 57 -6.83 -6.58 -11.64
C GLN A 57 -6.02 -7.68 -10.95
N LYS A 58 -5.05 -8.25 -11.65
CA LYS A 58 -4.12 -9.23 -11.09
C LYS A 58 -2.84 -8.56 -10.61
N ILE A 59 -2.45 -8.81 -9.36
CA ILE A 59 -1.16 -8.36 -8.80
C ILE A 59 -0.30 -9.57 -8.37
N PRO A 60 1.03 -9.55 -8.57
CA PRO A 60 1.87 -10.70 -8.24
C PRO A 60 1.98 -10.92 -6.73
N TYR A 61 1.72 -12.14 -6.25
CA TYR A 61 1.83 -12.52 -4.84
C TYR A 61 3.19 -12.16 -4.25
N ALA A 62 4.26 -12.52 -4.95
CA ALA A 62 5.65 -12.29 -4.51
C ALA A 62 6.03 -10.82 -4.34
N ARG A 63 5.21 -9.90 -4.86
CA ARG A 63 5.41 -8.44 -4.79
C ARG A 63 4.46 -7.75 -3.80
N THR A 64 3.64 -8.53 -3.12
CA THR A 64 2.87 -8.05 -1.98
C THR A 64 3.70 -8.24 -0.72
N ARG A 65 3.88 -7.18 0.07
CA ARG A 65 4.58 -7.29 1.37
C ARG A 65 3.71 -7.83 2.50
N TYR A 66 2.55 -8.36 2.18
CA TYR A 66 1.62 -8.93 3.14
C TYR A 66 1.02 -10.20 2.53
N GLY A 67 1.60 -11.35 2.86
CA GLY A 67 1.05 -12.65 2.49
C GLY A 67 -0.36 -12.78 3.06
N GLY A 68 -1.36 -12.92 2.17
CA GLY A 68 -2.70 -13.46 2.43
C GLY A 68 -3.32 -13.03 3.75
N GLY A 69 -3.22 -11.77 4.14
CA GLY A 69 -3.73 -11.30 5.41
C GLY A 69 -5.26 -11.44 5.51
N MET A 70 -5.69 -11.83 6.70
CA MET A 70 -7.08 -11.98 7.11
C MET A 70 -7.89 -10.70 6.86
N PRO A 71 -9.22 -10.81 6.61
CA PRO A 71 -10.10 -9.66 6.54
C PRO A 71 -9.89 -8.70 7.71
N ARG A 72 -9.80 -7.41 7.44
CA ARG A 72 -9.63 -6.38 8.47
C ARG A 72 -10.99 -5.88 8.95
N CYS A 73 -11.11 -5.54 10.23
CA CYS A 73 -12.32 -4.95 10.81
C CYS A 73 -12.59 -3.50 10.38
N ALA A 74 -11.71 -2.89 9.59
CA ALA A 74 -11.81 -1.51 9.12
C ALA A 74 -11.47 -1.42 7.63
N VAL A 75 -11.90 -0.34 6.99
CA VAL A 75 -11.54 -0.02 5.60
C VAL A 75 -10.02 0.08 5.46
N SER A 76 -9.52 -0.48 4.37
CA SER A 76 -8.10 -0.53 4.05
C SER A 76 -7.89 -0.36 2.55
N TYR A 77 -6.65 -0.13 2.14
CA TYR A 77 -6.34 0.23 0.75
C TYR A 77 -5.17 -0.57 0.24
N ILE A 78 -5.21 -0.93 -1.04
CA ILE A 78 -4.03 -1.44 -1.75
C ILE A 78 -3.32 -0.27 -2.40
N VAL A 79 -2.07 -0.08 -2.02
CA VAL A 79 -1.23 1.02 -2.47
C VAL A 79 -0.10 0.47 -3.31
N ARG A 80 0.00 0.94 -4.55
CA ARG A 80 1.06 0.64 -5.50
C ARG A 80 2.23 1.60 -5.27
N VAL A 81 3.40 1.05 -4.99
CA VAL A 81 4.65 1.80 -4.83
C VAL A 81 5.55 1.49 -6.01
N PRO A 82 5.82 2.47 -6.89
CA PRO A 82 6.83 2.30 -7.92
C PRO A 82 8.20 2.15 -7.26
N ASN A 83 9.07 1.31 -7.80
CA ASN A 83 10.43 1.19 -7.28
C ASN A 83 11.23 2.43 -7.65
N PRO A 84 11.71 3.23 -6.69
CA PRO A 84 12.39 4.49 -6.98
C PRO A 84 13.78 4.29 -7.61
N LYS A 85 14.37 3.09 -7.50
CA LYS A 85 15.76 2.84 -7.93
C LYS A 85 15.90 2.44 -9.39
N THR A 86 14.87 1.84 -10.00
CA THR A 86 14.92 1.48 -11.42
C THR A 86 13.52 1.63 -12.06
N PRO A 87 13.38 2.40 -13.17
CA PRO A 87 12.09 2.62 -13.85
C PRO A 87 11.42 1.35 -14.34
N HIS A 88 12.20 0.29 -14.54
CA HIS A 88 11.74 -1.03 -15.00
C HIS A 88 11.63 -2.06 -13.87
N ALA A 89 11.96 -1.70 -12.63
CA ALA A 89 11.81 -2.66 -11.54
C ALA A 89 10.34 -2.92 -11.24
N ALA A 90 10.15 -4.14 -10.76
CA ALA A 90 8.95 -4.60 -10.11
C ALA A 90 8.40 -3.57 -9.11
N GLU A 91 7.18 -3.09 -9.35
CA GLU A 91 6.38 -2.36 -8.37
C GLU A 91 6.14 -3.23 -7.12
N THR A 92 5.98 -2.59 -5.97
CA THR A 92 5.62 -3.25 -4.70
C THR A 92 4.22 -2.82 -4.28
N TYR A 93 3.41 -3.78 -3.82
CA TYR A 93 2.05 -3.51 -3.35
C TYR A 93 1.99 -3.62 -1.83
N TYR A 94 1.40 -2.60 -1.21
CA TYR A 94 1.22 -2.50 0.23
C TYR A 94 -0.27 -2.51 0.58
N TRP A 95 -0.58 -2.97 1.79
CA TRP A 95 -1.94 -2.99 2.33
C TRP A 95 -2.03 -2.21 3.66
N PRO A 96 -1.85 -0.88 3.65
CA PRO A 96 -1.97 -0.05 4.85
C PRO A 96 -3.43 0.09 5.32
N ARG A 97 -3.59 0.45 6.61
CA ARG A 97 -4.88 0.87 7.17
C ARG A 97 -5.16 2.32 6.76
N VAL A 98 -6.45 2.68 6.65
CA VAL A 98 -6.86 4.07 6.40
C VAL A 98 -6.21 5.05 7.38
N SER A 99 -6.17 4.69 8.65
CA SER A 99 -5.63 5.53 9.72
C SER A 99 -4.13 5.81 9.63
N ALA A 100 -3.40 5.08 8.78
CA ALA A 100 -1.97 5.27 8.57
C ALA A 100 -1.67 6.09 7.30
N LEU A 101 -2.67 6.32 6.44
CA LEU A 101 -2.50 7.03 5.18
C LEU A 101 -2.72 8.53 5.34
N GLN A 102 -1.95 9.30 4.59
CA GLN A 102 -2.13 10.72 4.39
C GLN A 102 -2.17 11.00 2.89
N ILE A 103 -2.97 11.97 2.46
CA ILE A 103 -2.97 12.43 1.06
C ILE A 103 -1.61 13.05 0.75
N ASP A 104 -1.04 12.68 -0.40
CA ASP A 104 0.18 13.30 -0.92
C ASP A 104 -0.20 14.35 -1.95
N ASP A 105 -0.41 15.59 -1.51
CA ASP A 105 -0.80 16.75 -2.34
C ASP A 105 0.32 17.24 -3.28
N GLY A 106 1.44 16.51 -3.39
CA GLY A 106 2.57 16.89 -4.26
C GLY A 106 3.38 18.09 -3.76
N ALA A 107 3.03 18.64 -2.58
CA ALA A 107 3.84 19.63 -1.92
C ALA A 107 5.07 18.96 -1.27
N SER A 108 6.21 19.15 -1.93
CA SER A 108 7.58 18.81 -1.51
C SER A 108 8.05 17.38 -1.82
N GLY A 109 8.72 17.29 -2.98
CA GLY A 109 10.02 16.66 -3.23
C GLY A 109 10.40 15.31 -2.58
N PRO A 110 11.43 14.63 -3.10
CA PRO A 110 12.00 13.49 -2.40
C PRO A 110 12.63 13.98 -1.10
N VAL A 111 11.95 13.81 0.04
CA VAL A 111 12.63 13.85 1.33
C VAL A 111 13.42 12.55 1.44
N ASN A 112 14.70 12.63 1.08
CA ASN A 112 15.68 11.73 1.69
C ASN A 112 15.58 11.98 3.20
N LEU A 113 14.87 11.10 3.91
CA LEU A 113 14.96 11.03 5.36
C LEU A 113 16.39 10.61 5.67
N VAL A 114 17.24 11.63 5.83
CA VAL A 114 18.53 11.52 6.49
C VAL A 114 18.27 10.80 7.80
N ALA A 115 19.04 9.73 8.02
CA ALA A 115 19.11 9.03 9.29
C ALA A 115 19.27 10.05 10.43
N MET A 116 18.18 10.34 11.13
CA MET A 116 18.22 11.14 12.36
C MET A 116 18.05 10.19 13.55
N THR A 117 19.22 9.83 14.06
CA THR A 117 19.60 9.68 15.47
C THR A 117 18.97 8.58 16.34
N LYS A 118 19.90 7.73 16.80
CA LYS A 118 19.92 6.87 18.00
C LYS A 118 19.03 7.31 19.17
N ASN A 119 18.51 6.31 19.87
CA ASN A 119 18.76 6.16 21.31
C ASN A 119 19.03 4.69 21.64
#